data_AF-L8HKY2-F1
#
_entry.id   AF-L8HKY2-F1
#
_cell.length_a   1.000
_cell.length_b   1.000
_cell.length_c   1.000
_cell.angle_alpha   90.00
_cell.angle_beta   90.00
_cell.angle_gamma   90.00
#
_symmetry.space_group_name_H-M   'P 1'
#
loop_
_entity.id
_entity.type
_entity.pdbx_description
1 polymer ?
#
loop_
_entity_poly.entity_id
_entity_poly.type
_entity_poly.pdbx_seq_one_letter_code
_entity_poly.pdbx_strand_id
1 'polypeptide(L)' 'ALSLQEGANSMLWSNFPTSPQSVNWYLKNPGGHLINLVYIPSGTKQDRRLKGTTVLIECHSLLHMSSLPTTDS' A
#
# COMPACT_ATOMS: atom_id res chain seq x y z
N ALA A 1 5.77 -14.68 -6.94
CA ALA A 1 5.25 -13.37 -7.40
C ALA A 1 3.83 -13.21 -6.89
N LEU A 2 3.44 -12.03 -6.42
CA LEU A 2 2.04 -11.75 -6.08
C LEU A 2 1.26 -11.60 -7.39
N SER A 3 0.29 -12.47 -7.66
CA SER A 3 -0.65 -12.32 -8.78
C SER A 3 -1.93 -11.68 -8.23
N LEU A 4 -2.18 -10.43 -8.61
CA LEU A 4 -3.39 -9.72 -8.22
C LEU A 4 -4.49 -10.02 -9.24
N GLN A 5 -5.66 -10.47 -8.80
CA GLN A 5 -6.83 -10.52 -9.67
C GLN A 5 -7.38 -9.10 -9.84
N GLU A 6 -7.64 -8.71 -11.07
CA GLU A 6 -8.31 -7.44 -11.37
C GLU A 6 -9.67 -7.38 -10.63
N GLY A 7 -9.98 -6.23 -10.01
CA GLY A 7 -11.21 -6.08 -9.24
C GLY A 7 -11.18 -6.65 -7.82
N ALA A 8 -10.09 -7.28 -7.36
CA ALA A 8 -9.96 -7.74 -5.98
C ALA A 8 -9.32 -6.67 -5.07
N ASN A 9 -9.82 -6.58 -3.83
CA ASN A 9 -9.11 -5.86 -2.78
C ASN A 9 -7.80 -6.58 -2.47
N SER A 10 -6.77 -5.82 -2.10
CA SER A 10 -5.46 -6.38 -1.77
C SER A 10 -4.85 -5.70 -0.57
N MET A 11 -4.15 -6.50 0.24
CA MET A 11 -3.45 -6.02 1.42
C MET A 11 -1.99 -6.43 1.36
N LEU A 12 -1.10 -5.44 1.47
CA LEU A 12 0.34 -5.65 1.58
C LEU A 12 0.80 -5.34 3.01
N TRP A 13 1.73 -6.14 3.50
CA TRP A 13 2.35 -5.98 4.82
C TRP A 13 3.85 -5.78 4.66
N SER A 14 4.42 -4.86 5.43
CA SER A 14 5.86 -4.67 5.56
C SER A 14 6.25 -4.59 7.04
N ASN A 15 7.26 -5.36 7.45
CA ASN A 15 7.88 -5.28 8.77
C ASN A 15 9.22 -4.58 8.66
N PHE A 16 9.53 -3.75 9.65
CA PHE A 16 10.80 -3.06 9.79
C PHE A 16 11.53 -3.61 11.03
N PRO A 17 12.86 -3.76 10.97
CA PRO A 17 13.64 -4.19 12.13
C PRO A 17 13.70 -3.12 13.23
N THR A 18 13.43 -1.86 12.88
CA THR A 18 13.41 -0.70 13.78
C THR A 18 12.33 0.28 13.36
N SER A 19 11.91 1.16 14.27
CA SER A 19 10.88 2.15 13.99
C SER A 19 11.31 3.12 12.87
N PRO A 20 10.61 3.16 11.72
CA PRO A 20 10.95 4.07 10.63
C PRO A 20 10.47 5.50 10.94
N GLN A 21 11.12 6.52 10.39
CA GLN A 21 10.60 7.90 10.48
C GLN A 21 9.39 8.13 9.57
N SER A 22 9.30 7.36 8.49
CA SER A 22 8.21 7.38 7.52
C SER A 22 8.26 6.13 6.63
N VAL A 23 7.16 5.84 5.95
CA VAL A 23 7.05 4.73 4.99
C VAL A 23 6.57 5.27 3.64
N ASN A 24 7.23 4.85 2.57
CA ASN A 24 6.77 5.05 1.20
C ASN A 24 6.40 3.71 0.58
N TRP A 25 5.19 3.63 0.05
CA TRP A 25 4.77 2.51 -0.78
C TRP A 25 4.96 2.85 -2.25
N TYR A 26 5.56 1.93 -3.02
CA TYR A 26 5.80 2.09 -4.45
C TYR A 26 5.28 0.90 -5.25
N LEU A 27 4.78 1.17 -6.44
CA LEU A 27 4.51 0.17 -7.47
C LEU A 27 5.64 0.21 -8.50
N LYS A 28 6.30 -0.93 -8.74
CA LYS A 28 7.20 -1.09 -9.89
C LYS A 28 6.38 -1.54 -11.09
N ASN A 29 6.32 -0.73 -12.14
CA ASN A 29 5.62 -1.10 -13.36
C ASN A 29 6.46 -2.08 -14.21
N PRO A 30 5.89 -2.73 -15.25
CA PRO A 30 6.63 -3.64 -16.13
C PRO A 30 7.83 -2.99 -16.84
N GLY A 31 7.80 -1.68 -17.07
CA GLY A 31 8.92 -0.90 -17.60
C GLY A 31 10.03 -0.60 -16.58
N GLY A 32 9.88 -1.05 -15.33
CA GLY A 32 10.86 -0.88 -14.26
C GLY A 32 10.78 0.46 -13.51
N HIS A 33 9.87 1.36 -13.89
CA HIS A 33 9.69 2.64 -13.21
C HIS A 33 8.95 2.47 -11.89
N LEU A 34 9.36 3.25 -10.89
CA LEU A 34 8.70 3.29 -9.58
C LEU A 34 7.66 4.42 -9.56
N ILE A 35 6.43 4.06 -9.23
CA ILE A 35 5.31 4.98 -9.04
C ILE A 35 5.05 5.07 -7.53
N ASN A 36 5.15 6.27 -6.95
CA ASN A 36 4.80 6.48 -5.55
C ASN A 36 3.28 6.30 -5.38
N LEU A 37 2.90 5.39 -4.50
CA LEU A 37 1.51 5.12 -4.16
C LEU A 37 1.06 5.99 -3.00
N VAL A 38 1.78 5.95 -1.88
CA VAL A 38 1.48 6.75 -0.69
C VAL A 38 2.71 6.95 0.19
N TYR A 39 2.87 8.17 0.70
CA TYR A 39 3.83 8.55 1.74
C TYR A 39 3.14 8.68 3.10
N ILE A 40 3.59 7.92 4.10
CA ILE A 40 2.99 7.82 5.44
C ILE A 40 4.07 8.11 6.50
N PRO A 41 4.13 9.31 7.08
CA PRO A 41 5.07 9.59 8.18
C PRO A 41 4.73 8.78 9.44
N SER A 42 3.45 8.72 9.80
CA SER A 42 2.92 7.89 10.88
C SER A 42 1.39 7.78 10.77
N GLY A 43 0.78 6.85 11.49
CA GLY A 43 -0.68 6.74 11.57
C GLY A 43 -1.30 6.23 10.27
N THR A 44 -2.53 6.70 9.97
CA THR A 44 -3.28 6.27 8.78
C THR A 44 -3.34 7.39 7.75
N LYS A 45 -3.13 7.05 6.48
CA LYS A 45 -3.34 7.94 5.34
C LYS A 45 -4.20 7.25 4.29
N GLN A 46 -5.15 7.98 3.73
CA GLN A 46 -5.99 7.51 2.64
C GLN A 46 -5.83 8.42 1.43
N ASP A 47 -5.54 7.84 0.27
CA ASP A 47 -5.55 8.49 -1.03
C ASP A 47 -6.34 7.64 -2.01
N ARG A 48 -7.53 8.13 -2.38
CA ARG A 48 -8.49 7.42 -3.24
C ARG A 48 -8.76 6.00 -2.73
N ARG A 49 -8.22 5.00 -3.42
CA ARG A 49 -8.39 3.57 -3.14
C ARG A 49 -7.26 2.98 -2.29
N LEU A 50 -6.24 3.78 -1.98
CA LEU A 50 -5.10 3.38 -1.18
C LEU A 50 -5.34 3.84 0.25
N LYS A 51 -5.29 2.91 1.20
CA LYS A 51 -5.27 3.20 2.62
C LYS A 51 -4.03 2.58 3.22
N GLY A 52 -3.11 3.44 3.65
CA GLY A 52 -1.88 3.06 4.30
C GLY A 52 -1.96 3.29 5.81
N THR A 53 -1.49 2.34 6.60
CA THR A 53 -1.37 2.48 8.06
C THR A 53 0.04 2.12 8.49
N THR A 54 0.71 2.99 9.26
CA THR A 54 2.03 2.72 9.83
C THR A 54 1.95 2.82 11.35
N VAL A 55 2.25 1.72 12.03
CA VAL A 55 2.30 1.64 13.49
C VAL A 55 3.76 1.60 13.92
N LEU A 56 4.28 2.77 14.31
CA LEU A 56 5.71 2.97 14.58
C LEU A 56 6.25 2.08 15.70
N ILE A 57 5.46 1.87 16.76
CA ILE A 57 5.85 1.06 17.93
C ILE A 57 5.90 -0.42 17.56
N GLU A 58 4.99 -0.88 16.70
CA GLU A 58 4.93 -2.25 16.22
C GLU A 58 5.83 -2.48 14.99
N CYS A 59 6.58 -1.45 14.58
CA CYS A 59 7.53 -1.48 13.47
C CYS A 59 6.97 -2.12 12.19
N HIS A 60 5.70 -1.85 11.86
CA HIS A 60 5.09 -2.39 10.64
C HIS A 60 4.26 -1.34 9.89
N SER A 61 4.02 -1.62 8.62
CA SER A 61 3.13 -0.85 7.76
C SER A 61 2.24 -1.76 6.93
N LEU A 62 1.02 -1.29 6.71
CA LEU A 62 -0.05 -1.93 5.95
C LEU A 62 -0.44 -1.04 4.79
N LEU A 63 -0.64 -1.62 3.62
CA LEU A 63 -1.28 -0.95 2.48
C LEU A 63 -2.49 -1.76 2.02
N HIS A 64 -3.68 -1.19 2.19
CA HIS A 64 -4.91 -1.68 1.60
C HIS A 64 -5.15 -0.98 0.26
N MET A 65 -5.38 -1.76 -0.78
CA MET A 65 -5.73 -1.31 -2.12
C MET A 65 -7.15 -1.82 -2.42
N SER A 66 -8.11 -0.89 -2.46
CA SER A 66 -9.49 -1.22 -2.80
C SER A 66 -9.68 -1.30 -4.31
N SER A 67 -10.51 -2.24 -4.76
CA SER A 67 -10.93 -2.31 -6.16
C SER A 67 -12.00 -1.28 -6.51
N LEU A 68 -12.26 -1.13 -7.82
CA LEU A 68 -13.48 -0.51 -8.29
C LEU A 68 -14.65 -1.48 -8.07
N PRO A 69 -15.86 -0.96 -7.80
CA PRO A 69 -17.07 -1.70 -8.13
C PRO A 69 -17.00 -2.03 -9.62
N THR A 70 -17.07 -3.31 -9.98
CA THR A 70 -17.32 -3.68 -11.37
C THR A 70 -18.70 -3.13 -11.72
N THR A 71 -18.77 -2.24 -12.70
CA THR A 71 -20.06 -1.91 -13.30
C THR A 71 -20.50 -3.17 -14.02
N ASP A 72 -21.41 -3.94 -13.42
CA ASP A 72 -22.15 -4.98 -14.15
C ASP A 72 -22.85 -4.26 -15.31
N SER A 73 -22.40 -4.53 -16.54
CA SER A 73 -23.05 -4.13 -17.79
C SER A 73 -23.58 -5.37 -18.47
#